data_AF-A0A6N3EF91-F1
#
_entry.id   AF-A0A6N3EF91-F1
#
_cell.length_a   1.000
_cell.length_b   1.000
_cell.length_c   1.000
_cell.angle_alpha   90.00
_cell.angle_beta   90.00
_cell.angle_gamma   90.00
#
_symmetry.space_group_name_H-M   'P 1'
#
loop_
_entity.id
_entity.type
_entity.pdbx_description
1 polymer ?
#
loop_
_entity_poly.entity_id
_entity_poly.type
_entity_poly.pdbx_seq_one_letter_code
_entity_poly.pdbx_strand_id
1 'polypeptide(L)'
;MTALQYMGTGILFALVAGICFVGAIVYFLLTKQKHYLYAERLGRMKFPEQFYKDMKEQYEKTENISQTLDLLLEQYPKGKVAKRLRASKDYLKNSHYKDYETALYRYLSDSDTANVITEILLKDLQKICRIPCKQEKNTGEENKK
;
A
#
# COMPACT_ATOMS: atom_id res chain seq x y z
N MET A 1 35.40 -48.81 22.92
CA MET A 1 34.83 -48.08 21.76
C MET A 1 35.91 -47.92 20.72
N THR A 2 35.71 -48.45 19.51
CA THR A 2 36.73 -48.48 18.46
C THR A 2 36.67 -47.21 17.60
N ALA A 3 37.81 -46.71 17.12
CA ALA A 3 37.91 -45.49 16.31
C ALA A 3 36.97 -45.46 15.08
N LEU A 4 36.62 -46.64 14.55
CA LEU A 4 35.63 -46.83 13.49
C LEU A 4 34.23 -46.31 13.86
N GLN A 5 33.83 -46.44 15.12
CA GLN A 5 32.52 -45.96 15.61
C GLN A 5 32.50 -44.43 15.69
N TYR A 6 33.62 -43.78 16.03
CA TYR A 6 33.75 -42.32 16.06
C TYR A 6 33.78 -41.72 14.64
N MET A 7 34.39 -42.40 13.67
CA MET A 7 34.35 -41.97 12.27
C MET A 7 32.93 -42.07 11.69
N GLY A 8 32.21 -43.16 11.96
CA GLY A 8 30.85 -43.36 11.48
C GLY A 8 29.85 -42.35 12.06
N THR A 9 29.95 -42.05 13.36
CA THR A 9 29.09 -41.03 14.00
C THR A 9 29.41 -39.63 13.50
N GLY A 10 30.68 -39.29 13.28
CA GLY A 10 31.09 -38.00 12.71
C GLY A 10 30.48 -37.73 11.32
N ILE A 11 30.46 -38.73 10.45
CA ILE A 11 29.85 -38.62 9.11
C ILE A 11 28.33 -38.40 9.22
N LEU A 12 27.67 -39.11 10.13
CA LEU A 12 26.23 -38.96 10.35
C LEU A 12 25.89 -37.54 10.83
N PHE A 13 26.65 -36.99 11.79
CA PHE A 13 26.45 -35.63 12.27
C PHE A 13 26.74 -34.58 11.18
N ALA A 14 27.76 -34.79 10.35
CA ALA A 14 28.06 -33.90 9.23
C ALA A 14 26.92 -33.86 8.20
N LEU A 15 26.30 -35.01 7.89
CA LEU A 15 25.15 -35.09 6.98
C LEU A 15 23.93 -34.37 7.56
N VAL A 16 23.61 -34.61 8.84
CA VAL A 16 22.47 -33.95 9.51
C VAL A 16 22.69 -32.44 9.60
N ALA A 17 23.89 -31.99 9.95
CA ALA A 17 24.24 -30.57 10.00
C ALA A 17 24.14 -29.91 8.62
N GLY A 18 24.61 -30.58 7.56
CA GLY A 18 24.48 -30.11 6.18
C GLY A 18 23.03 -29.91 5.75
N ILE A 19 22.15 -30.88 6.05
CA ILE A 19 20.71 -30.78 5.74
C ILE A 19 20.06 -29.62 6.52
N CYS A 20 20.40 -29.45 7.80
CA CYS A 20 19.90 -28.34 8.61
C CYS A 20 20.35 -26.97 8.06
N PHE A 21 21.61 -26.86 7.62
CA PHE A 21 22.14 -25.61 7.05
C PHE A 21 21.46 -25.24 5.72
N VAL A 22 21.28 -26.22 4.84
CA VAL A 22 20.57 -26.00 3.56
C VAL A 22 19.11 -25.62 3.83
N GLY A 23 18.45 -26.30 4.77
CA GLY A 23 17.08 -25.96 5.20
C GLY A 23 16.99 -24.54 5.76
N ALA A 24 17.93 -24.12 6.59
CA ALA A 24 17.98 -22.77 7.15
C ALA A 24 18.21 -21.69 6.08
N ILE A 25 19.08 -21.95 5.10
CA ILE A 25 19.31 -21.03 3.98
C ILE A 25 18.06 -20.89 3.12
N VAL A 26 17.40 -22.00 2.76
CA VAL A 26 16.16 -21.99 1.98
C VAL A 26 15.05 -21.25 2.74
N TYR A 27 14.90 -21.52 4.05
CA TYR A 27 13.95 -20.82 4.90
C TYR A 27 14.24 -19.31 4.99
N PHE A 28 15.51 -18.92 5.12
CA PHE A 28 15.92 -17.51 5.17
C PHE A 28 15.64 -16.79 3.83
N LEU A 29 15.89 -17.45 2.70
CA LEU A 29 15.58 -16.91 1.38
C LEU A 29 14.07 -16.77 1.16
N LEU A 30 13.28 -17.78 1.53
CA LEU A 30 11.82 -17.74 1.45
C LEU A 30 11.21 -16.64 2.34
N THR A 31 11.73 -16.47 3.57
CA THR A 31 11.23 -15.44 4.50
C THR A 31 11.61 -14.02 4.11
N LYS A 32 12.72 -13.84 3.37
CA LYS A 32 13.13 -12.53 2.83
C LYS A 32 12.39 -12.12 1.56
N GLN A 33 11.80 -13.06 0.81
CA GLN A 33 10.97 -12.75 -0.35
C GLN A 33 9.56 -12.28 0.04
N LYS A 34 9.47 -11.24 0.88
CA LYS A 34 8.23 -10.47 0.98
C LYS A 34 8.11 -9.68 -0.32
N HIS A 35 7.37 -10.22 -1.28
CA HIS A 35 6.97 -9.50 -2.47
C HIS A 35 6.02 -8.37 -2.06
N TYR A 36 6.58 -7.18 -1.87
CA TYR A 36 5.80 -5.97 -1.66
C TYR A 36 5.05 -5.64 -2.95
N LEU A 37 3.72 -5.64 -2.89
CA LEU A 37 2.85 -5.37 -4.04
C LEU A 37 3.04 -3.94 -4.54
N TYR A 38 3.41 -3.02 -3.63
CA TYR A 38 3.70 -1.63 -3.99
C TYR A 38 5.02 -1.46 -4.76
N ALA A 39 5.95 -2.41 -4.66
CA ALA A 39 7.22 -2.38 -5.40
C ALA A 39 7.06 -2.82 -6.87
N GLU A 40 5.92 -3.41 -7.21
CA GLU A 40 5.61 -3.82 -8.57
C GLU A 40 5.35 -2.58 -9.46
N ARG A 41 6.01 -2.51 -10.61
CA ARG A 41 5.81 -1.42 -11.58
C ARG A 41 4.48 -1.62 -12.30
N LEU A 42 3.40 -1.16 -11.68
CA LEU A 42 2.07 -1.20 -12.27
C LEU A 42 1.98 -0.16 -13.41
N GLY A 43 1.72 -0.61 -14.63
CA GLY A 43 1.57 0.25 -15.81
C GLY A 43 0.34 1.16 -15.75
N ARG A 44 0.38 2.31 -16.42
CA ARG A 44 -0.73 3.30 -16.43
C ARG A 44 -2.04 2.61 -16.82
N MET A 45 -3.10 2.92 -16.08
CA MET A 45 -4.45 2.42 -16.30
C MET A 45 -5.40 3.61 -16.37
N LYS A 46 -6.62 3.40 -16.87
CA LYS A 46 -7.77 4.26 -16.57
C LYS A 46 -8.74 3.51 -15.68
N PHE A 47 -9.06 4.06 -14.51
CA PHE A 47 -10.11 3.63 -13.62
C PHE A 47 -11.47 4.03 -14.19
N PRO A 48 -12.51 3.24 -13.93
CA PRO A 48 -13.87 3.61 -14.31
C PRO A 48 -14.30 4.85 -13.50
N GLU A 49 -15.04 5.78 -14.11
CA GLU A 49 -15.48 7.01 -13.42
C GLU A 49 -16.30 6.71 -12.15
N GLN A 50 -17.04 5.59 -12.14
CA GLN A 50 -17.80 5.11 -10.99
C GLN A 50 -16.89 4.87 -9.77
N PHE A 51 -15.66 4.38 -9.98
CA PHE A 51 -14.73 4.10 -8.89
C PHE A 51 -14.42 5.35 -8.05
N TYR A 52 -14.24 6.51 -8.68
CA TYR A 52 -13.95 7.76 -7.96
C TYR A 52 -15.17 8.32 -7.24
N LYS A 53 -16.37 8.12 -7.79
CA LYS A 53 -17.63 8.45 -7.11
C LYS A 53 -17.78 7.60 -5.86
N ASP A 54 -17.58 6.29 -5.98
CA ASP A 54 -17.63 5.36 -4.86
C ASP A 54 -16.56 5.69 -3.82
N MET A 55 -15.33 6.00 -4.25
CA MET A 55 -14.25 6.39 -3.36
C MET A 55 -14.59 7.64 -2.54
N LYS A 56 -15.17 8.66 -3.17
CA LYS A 56 -15.62 9.87 -2.47
C LYS A 56 -16.73 9.56 -1.48
N GLU A 57 -17.73 8.78 -1.88
CA GLU A 57 -18.86 8.40 -1.03
C GLU A 57 -18.41 7.57 0.18
N GLN A 58 -17.53 6.59 -0.02
CA GLN A 58 -16.98 5.78 1.08
C GLN A 58 -16.12 6.62 2.02
N TYR A 59 -15.37 7.59 1.49
CA TYR A 59 -14.59 8.51 2.32
C TYR A 59 -15.49 9.42 3.15
N GLU A 60 -16.57 9.95 2.60
CA GLU A 60 -17.53 10.76 3.36
C GLU A 60 -18.21 9.97 4.49
N LYS A 61 -18.40 8.66 4.31
CA LYS A 61 -18.97 7.77 5.34
C LYS A 61 -17.98 7.39 6.45
N THR A 62 -16.72 7.16 6.10
CA THR A 62 -15.71 6.67 7.06
C THR A 62 -14.85 7.79 7.65
N GLU A 63 -14.70 8.89 6.91
CA GLU A 63 -13.76 9.98 7.18
C GLU A 63 -12.33 9.49 7.49
N ASN A 64 -11.93 8.39 6.86
CA ASN A 64 -10.64 7.75 7.06
C ASN A 64 -10.20 7.03 5.79
N ILE A 65 -9.05 7.45 5.23
CA ILE A 65 -8.51 6.92 3.98
C ILE A 65 -8.24 5.40 4.07
N SER A 66 -7.69 4.92 5.18
CA SER A 66 -7.38 3.49 5.34
C SER A 66 -8.64 2.63 5.36
N GLN A 67 -9.68 3.06 6.07
CA GLN A 67 -10.97 2.36 6.10
C GLN A 67 -11.70 2.44 4.75
N THR A 68 -11.61 3.58 4.07
CA THR A 68 -12.14 3.76 2.71
C THR A 68 -11.53 2.74 1.75
N LEU A 69 -10.21 2.52 1.80
CA LEU A 69 -9.53 1.54 0.96
C LEU A 69 -9.99 0.11 1.24
N ASP A 70 -10.33 -0.21 2.49
CA ASP A 70 -10.83 -1.53 2.88
C ASP A 70 -12.23 -1.79 2.31
N LEU A 71 -13.13 -0.81 2.42
CA LEU A 71 -14.47 -0.89 1.83
C LEU A 71 -14.41 -0.97 0.29
N LEU A 72 -13.53 -0.20 -0.35
CA LEU A 72 -13.33 -0.27 -1.80
C LEU A 72 -12.78 -1.63 -2.25
N LEU A 73 -11.93 -2.28 -1.44
CA LEU A 73 -11.46 -3.63 -1.72
C LEU A 73 -12.56 -4.69 -1.62
N GLU A 74 -13.53 -4.49 -0.71
CA GLU A 74 -14.71 -5.35 -0.61
C GLU A 74 -15.63 -5.17 -1.81
N GLN A 75 -15.84 -3.93 -2.26
CA GLN A 75 -16.65 -3.61 -3.44
C GLN A 75 -16.01 -4.08 -4.75
N TYR A 76 -14.68 -3.98 -4.86
CA TYR A 76 -13.91 -4.36 -6.03
C TYR A 76 -12.92 -5.50 -5.68
N PRO A 77 -13.41 -6.74 -5.51
CA PRO A 77 -12.59 -7.84 -5.00
C PRO A 77 -11.58 -8.37 -6.03
N LYS A 78 -11.82 -8.14 -7.32
CA LYS A 78 -11.04 -8.70 -8.44
C LYS A 78 -10.77 -7.67 -9.53
N GLY A 79 -9.74 -7.92 -10.33
CA GLY A 79 -9.36 -7.09 -11.47
C GLY A 79 -8.16 -6.17 -11.21
N LYS A 80 -7.88 -5.29 -12.17
CA LYS A 80 -6.72 -4.38 -12.09
C LYS A 80 -6.90 -3.30 -11.01
N VAL A 81 -8.14 -2.84 -10.77
CA VAL A 81 -8.49 -1.91 -9.68
C VAL A 81 -8.19 -2.53 -8.32
N ALA A 82 -8.58 -3.79 -8.10
CA ALA A 82 -8.26 -4.53 -6.88
C ALA A 82 -6.75 -4.65 -6.64
N LYS A 83 -5.96 -4.92 -7.69
CA LYS A 83 -4.48 -4.95 -7.58
C LYS A 83 -3.91 -3.61 -7.12
N ARG A 84 -4.43 -2.51 -7.67
CA ARG A 84 -4.03 -1.14 -7.36
C ARG A 84 -4.40 -0.74 -5.92
N LEU A 85 -5.62 -1.06 -5.49
CA LEU A 85 -6.06 -0.88 -4.11
C LEU A 85 -5.20 -1.70 -3.12
N ARG A 86 -4.88 -2.95 -3.46
CA ARG A 86 -3.98 -3.78 -2.65
C ARG A 86 -2.58 -3.18 -2.57
N ALA A 87 -2.03 -2.67 -3.67
CA ALA A 87 -0.73 -2.01 -3.68
C ALA A 87 -0.74 -0.72 -2.84
N SER A 88 -1.82 0.08 -2.93
CA SER A 88 -2.01 1.28 -2.10
C SER A 88 -2.05 0.93 -0.61
N LYS A 89 -2.84 -0.08 -0.22
CA LYS A 89 -2.93 -0.55 1.16
C LYS A 89 -1.61 -1.15 1.66
N ASP A 90 -0.95 -1.94 0.81
CA ASP A 90 0.35 -2.55 1.11
C ASP A 90 1.42 -1.48 1.33
N TYR A 91 1.39 -0.39 0.56
CA TYR A 91 2.25 0.77 0.76
C TYR A 91 2.03 1.40 2.14
N LEU A 92 0.79 1.68 2.52
CA LEU A 92 0.48 2.27 3.84
C LEU A 92 0.88 1.36 5.01
N LYS A 93 0.83 0.03 4.82
CA LYS A 93 1.17 -0.93 5.87
C LYS A 93 2.68 -1.15 6.00
N ASN A 94 3.35 -1.35 4.87
CA ASN A 94 4.71 -1.89 4.82
C ASN A 94 5.77 -0.89 4.35
N SER A 95 5.39 0.25 3.73
CA SER A 95 6.34 1.31 3.38
C SER A 95 6.89 1.99 4.62
N HIS A 96 8.08 2.57 4.49
CA HIS A 96 8.72 3.35 5.54
C HIS A 96 7.98 4.66 5.83
N TYR A 97 7.50 5.35 4.79
CA TYR A 97 6.89 6.68 4.91
C TYR A 97 5.40 6.65 5.24
N LYS A 98 4.67 5.66 4.71
CA LYS A 98 3.23 5.47 4.93
C LYS A 98 2.40 6.73 4.63
N ASP A 99 2.81 7.51 3.65
CA ASP A 99 2.16 8.75 3.26
C ASP A 99 0.95 8.50 2.35
N TYR A 100 -0.16 9.17 2.67
CA TYR A 100 -1.39 9.07 1.89
C TYR A 100 -1.26 9.65 0.50
N GLU A 101 -0.40 10.66 0.31
CA GLU A 101 -0.14 11.27 -0.99
C GLU A 101 0.43 10.24 -1.97
N THR A 102 1.54 9.58 -1.64
CA THR A 102 2.10 8.54 -2.52
C THR A 102 1.14 7.36 -2.66
N ALA A 103 0.46 6.95 -1.59
CA ALA A 103 -0.49 5.84 -1.65
C ALA A 103 -1.61 6.11 -2.69
N LEU A 104 -2.22 7.30 -2.64
CA LEU A 104 -3.32 7.63 -3.54
C LEU A 104 -2.82 8.05 -4.93
N TYR A 105 -1.84 8.95 -5.04
CA TYR A 105 -1.39 9.44 -6.34
C TYR A 105 -0.63 8.40 -7.16
N ARG A 106 0.18 7.55 -6.52
CA ARG A 106 0.97 6.57 -7.27
C ARG A 106 0.15 5.36 -7.70
N TYR A 107 -0.81 4.96 -6.86
CA TYR A 107 -1.54 3.72 -7.07
C TYR A 107 -3.00 3.92 -7.50
N LEU A 108 -3.64 5.05 -7.23
CA LEU A 108 -5.08 5.25 -7.51
C LEU A 108 -5.37 6.47 -8.40
N SER A 109 -4.36 7.25 -8.77
CA SER A 109 -4.54 8.41 -9.65
C SER A 109 -4.43 8.06 -11.12
N ASP A 110 -5.34 8.65 -11.89
CA ASP A 110 -5.25 8.83 -13.33
C ASP A 110 -5.09 10.32 -13.68
N SER A 111 -4.78 10.59 -14.95
CA SER A 111 -4.63 11.96 -15.46
C SER A 111 -5.85 12.84 -15.24
N ASP A 112 -7.06 12.26 -15.30
CA ASP A 112 -8.31 13.01 -15.45
C ASP A 112 -9.00 13.25 -14.08
N THR A 113 -8.67 12.45 -13.07
CA THR A 113 -9.39 12.34 -11.79
C THR A 113 -8.53 12.60 -10.56
N ALA A 114 -7.31 13.11 -10.77
CA ALA A 114 -6.41 13.56 -9.71
C ALA A 114 -7.08 14.53 -8.72
N ASN A 115 -7.99 15.38 -9.21
CA ASN A 115 -8.71 16.37 -8.39
C ASN A 115 -9.53 15.74 -7.25
N VAL A 116 -10.12 14.56 -7.46
CA VAL A 116 -10.91 13.86 -6.41
C VAL A 116 -9.98 13.39 -5.28
N ILE A 117 -8.79 12.90 -5.65
CA ILE A 117 -7.77 12.49 -4.68
C ILE A 117 -7.28 13.71 -3.89
N THR A 118 -7.04 14.84 -4.56
CA THR A 118 -6.69 16.10 -3.90
C THR A 118 -7.74 16.51 -2.88
N GLU A 119 -9.03 16.46 -3.24
CA GLU A 119 -10.13 16.84 -2.36
C GLU A 119 -10.16 15.98 -1.08
N ILE A 120 -10.04 14.66 -1.24
CA ILE A 120 -10.01 13.71 -0.12
C ILE A 120 -8.81 13.98 0.79
N LEU A 121 -7.62 14.17 0.20
CA LEU A 121 -6.40 14.40 0.95
C LEU A 121 -6.43 15.75 1.70
N LEU A 122 -7.03 16.78 1.09
CA LEU A 122 -7.24 18.07 1.73
C LEU A 122 -8.18 17.97 2.94
N LYS A 123 -9.30 17.25 2.81
CA LYS A 123 -10.23 16.99 3.91
C LYS A 123 -9.55 16.25 5.07
N ASP A 124 -8.71 15.26 4.75
CA ASP A 124 -7.98 14.49 5.77
C ASP A 124 -6.93 15.34 6.49
N LEU A 125 -6.19 16.17 5.75
CA LEU A 125 -5.24 17.13 6.33
C LEU A 125 -5.93 18.17 7.19
N GLN A 126 -7.08 18.69 6.78
CA GLN A 126 -7.88 19.63 7.58
C GLN A 126 -8.32 19.00 8.90
N LYS A 127 -8.72 17.73 8.88
CA LYS A 127 -9.08 16.97 10.08
C LYS A 127 -7.90 16.82 11.04
N ILE A 128 -6.72 16.47 10.51
CA ILE A 128 -5.49 16.31 11.31
C ILE A 128 -5.06 17.66 11.92
N CYS A 129 -5.08 18.73 11.11
CA CYS A 129 -4.61 20.04 11.52
C CYS A 129 -5.59 20.75 12.48
N ARG A 130 -6.87 20.36 12.54
CA ARG A 130 -7.94 21.05 13.31
C ARG A 130 -8.03 22.57 13.01
N ILE A 131 -7.55 23.00 11.84
CA ILE A 131 -7.56 24.41 11.46
C ILE A 131 -8.88 24.72 10.75
N PRO A 132 -9.68 25.69 11.21
CA PRO A 132 -10.84 26.15 10.44
C PRO A 132 -10.36 26.83 9.17
N CYS A 133 -10.73 26.31 8.00
CA CYS A 133 -10.43 26.97 6.74
C CYS A 133 -11.17 28.31 6.67
N LYS A 134 -10.40 29.39 6.51
CA LYS A 134 -10.93 30.68 6.04
C LYS A 134 -11.48 30.41 4.64
N GLN A 135 -12.81 30.45 4.48
CA GLN A 135 -13.44 30.42 3.16
C GLN A 135 -12.81 31.55 2.33
N GLU A 136 -12.16 31.21 1.21
CA GLU A 136 -11.79 32.20 0.22
C GLU A 136 -13.08 32.84 -0.28
N LYS A 137 -13.39 34.01 0.28
CA LYS A 137 -14.33 34.94 -0.36
C LYS A 137 -13.69 35.30 -1.69
N ASN A 138 -14.25 34.75 -2.76
CA ASN A 138 -14.15 35.31 -4.10
C ASN A 138 -14.45 36.81 -3.98
N THR A 139 -13.40 37.62 -3.91
CA THR A 139 -13.51 39.08 -3.95
C THR A 139 -13.05 39.49 -5.34
N GLY A 140 -13.83 39.06 -6.34
CA GLY A 140 -13.94 39.82 -7.57
C GLY A 140 -14.98 40.89 -7.29
N GLU A 141 -14.56 42.08 -6.87
CA GLU A 141 -15.36 43.29 -7.04
C GLU A 141 -14.42 44.51 -7.01
N GLU A 142 -14.38 45.14 -8.18
CA GLU A 142 -14.18 46.57 -8.43
C GLU A 142 -12.95 47.26 -7.84
N ASN A 143 -11.97 47.53 -8.71
CA ASN A 143 -11.38 48.87 -8.75
C ASN A 143 -11.21 49.32 -10.20
N LYS A 144 -12.26 49.96 -10.72
CA LYS A 144 -12.20 50.86 -11.86
C LYS A 144 -12.45 52.27 -11.33
N LYS A 145 -11.39 53.03 -11.12
CA LYS A 145 -11.43 54.50 -11.13
C LYS A 145 -10.06 55.05 -11.45
#